data_AF-A0A2V5WU91-F1
#
_entry.id   AF-A0A2V5WU91-F1
#
_cell.length_a   1.000
_cell.length_b   1.000
_cell.length_c   1.000
_cell.angle_alpha   90.00
_cell.angle_beta   90.00
_cell.angle_gamma   90.00
#
_symmetry.space_group_name_H-M   'P 1'
#
loop_
_entity.id
_entity.type
_entity.pdbx_description
1 polymer ?
#
loop_
_entity_poly.entity_id
_entity_poly.type
_entity_poly.pdbx_seq_one_letter_code
_entity_poly.pdbx_strand_id
1 'polypeptide(L)'
;AVKDYIKQNKPTYPQFEAWVEKNAKSLSREAIERHNAAVRGYDHDDATRQGILSACGMADAASAPRDGVSLNNLDDWYEFHQAVLK
;
A
#
# COMPACT_ATOMS: atom_id res chain seq x y z
N ALA A 1 -11.98 -14.39 -7.58
CA ALA A 1 -12.04 -14.76 -6.15
C ALA A 1 -11.99 -13.52 -5.24
N VAL A 2 -10.82 -12.91 -4.98
CA VAL A 2 -10.71 -11.75 -4.06
C VAL A 2 -11.56 -10.56 -4.51
N LYS A 3 -11.37 -10.10 -5.76
CA LYS A 3 -12.12 -8.96 -6.33
C LYS A 3 -13.64 -9.20 -6.32
N ASP A 4 -14.07 -10.43 -6.61
CA ASP A 4 -15.48 -10.81 -6.61
C ASP A 4 -16.07 -10.79 -5.20
N TYR A 5 -15.35 -11.35 -4.21
CA TYR A 5 -15.78 -11.34 -2.81
C TYR A 5 -15.95 -9.92 -2.29
N ILE A 6 -14.98 -9.04 -2.54
CA ILE A 6 -15.04 -7.63 -2.13
C ILE A 6 -16.25 -6.93 -2.78
N LYS A 7 -16.45 -7.11 -4.09
CA LYS A 7 -17.54 -6.46 -4.83
C LYS A 7 -18.92 -6.90 -4.33
N GLN A 8 -19.08 -8.18 -4.02
CA GLN A 8 -20.37 -8.75 -3.61
C GLN A 8 -20.69 -8.53 -2.13
N ASN A 9 -19.68 -8.60 -1.26
CA ASN A 9 -19.91 -8.65 0.19
C ASN A 9 -19.56 -7.34 0.91
N LYS A 10 -18.72 -6.49 0.29
CA LYS A 10 -18.21 -5.24 0.90
C LYS A 10 -17.79 -5.45 2.36
N PRO A 11 -16.90 -6.43 2.63
CA PRO A 11 -16.56 -6.81 3.99
C PRO A 11 -15.87 -5.64 4.70
N THR A 12 -16.09 -5.52 5.99
CA THR A 12 -15.18 -4.79 6.88
C THR A 12 -13.81 -5.45 6.88
N TYR A 13 -12.78 -4.75 7.35
CA TYR A 13 -11.43 -5.30 7.44
C TYR A 13 -11.38 -6.65 8.20
N PRO A 14 -11.95 -6.79 9.42
CA PRO A 14 -11.92 -8.09 10.12
C PRO A 14 -12.71 -9.20 9.41
N GLN A 15 -13.80 -8.86 8.72
CA GLN A 15 -14.53 -9.85 7.91
C GLN A 15 -13.69 -10.33 6.73
N PHE A 16 -12.90 -9.44 6.13
CA PHE A 16 -11.98 -9.81 5.06
C PHE A 16 -10.81 -10.66 5.59
N GLU A 17 -10.26 -10.36 6.76
CA GLU A 17 -9.24 -11.21 7.40
C GLU A 17 -9.75 -12.64 7.61
N ALA A 18 -10.93 -12.81 8.21
CA ALA A 18 -11.54 -14.13 8.39
C ALA A 18 -11.78 -14.86 7.05
N TRP A 19 -12.12 -14.12 5.99
CA TRP A 19 -12.24 -14.70 4.65
C TRP A 19 -10.89 -15.13 4.08
N VAL A 20 -9.82 -14.34 4.27
CA VAL A 20 -8.47 -14.69 3.82
C VAL A 20 -7.98 -15.94 4.55
N GLU A 21 -8.16 -16.04 5.87
CA GLU A 21 -7.79 -17.24 6.65
C GLU A 21 -8.41 -18.52 6.07
N LYS A 22 -9.69 -18.45 5.68
CA LYS A 22 -10.41 -19.59 5.12
C LYS A 22 -10.03 -19.92 3.67
N ASN A 23 -9.65 -18.94 2.86
CA ASN A 23 -9.56 -19.08 1.40
C ASN A 23 -8.14 -18.92 0.84
N ALA A 24 -7.16 -18.52 1.65
CA ALA A 24 -5.78 -18.35 1.22
C ALA A 24 -5.18 -19.68 0.77
N LYS A 25 -4.49 -19.67 -0.38
CA LYS A 25 -3.75 -20.84 -0.87
C LYS A 25 -2.41 -21.03 -0.16
N SER A 26 -1.87 -19.98 0.45
CA SER A 26 -0.60 -19.98 1.14
C SER A 26 -0.67 -19.00 2.31
N LEU A 27 -0.80 -19.56 3.52
CA LEU A 27 -0.88 -18.82 4.78
C LEU A 27 -0.04 -19.51 5.85
N SER A 28 1.20 -19.85 5.49
CA SER A 28 2.20 -20.29 6.47
C SER A 28 2.99 -19.10 6.97
N ARG A 29 3.61 -19.23 8.15
CA ARG A 29 4.49 -18.21 8.70
C ARG A 29 5.59 -17.81 7.71
N GLU A 30 6.17 -18.78 7.03
CA GLU A 30 7.23 -18.58 6.04
C GLU A 30 6.73 -17.84 4.80
N ALA A 31 5.49 -18.11 4.36
CA ALA A 31 4.88 -17.41 3.25
C ALA A 31 4.60 -15.94 3.59
N ILE A 32 4.09 -15.69 4.80
CA ILE A 32 3.85 -14.34 5.33
C ILE A 32 5.17 -13.57 5.42
N GLU A 33 6.21 -14.15 6.03
CA GLU A 33 7.50 -13.46 6.16
C GLU A 33 8.16 -13.17 4.81
N ARG A 34 8.09 -14.10 3.86
CA ARG A 34 8.60 -13.87 2.50
C ARG A 34 7.86 -12.72 1.81
N HIS A 35 6.54 -12.64 1.95
CA HIS A 35 5.77 -11.53 1.38
C HIS A 35 6.11 -10.20 2.06
N ASN A 36 6.16 -10.17 3.40
CA ASN A 36 6.49 -8.97 4.16
C ASN A 36 7.92 -8.48 3.87
N ALA A 37 8.89 -9.39 3.67
CA ALA A 37 10.24 -9.03 3.26
C ALA A 37 10.27 -8.36 1.87
N ALA A 38 9.49 -8.88 0.92
CA ALA A 38 9.37 -8.25 -0.40
C ALA A 38 8.75 -6.84 -0.31
N VAL A 39 7.74 -6.64 0.55
CA VAL A 39 7.12 -5.32 0.75
C VAL A 39 8.09 -4.33 1.41
N ARG A 40 8.84 -4.74 2.44
CA ARG A 40 9.81 -3.86 3.13
C ARG A 40 10.97 -3.42 2.26
N GLY A 41 11.35 -4.25 1.29
CA GLY A 41 12.44 -3.96 0.34
C GLY A 41 11.96 -3.41 -1.00
N TYR A 42 10.68 -3.06 -1.12
CA TYR A 42 10.12 -2.57 -2.37
C TYR A 42 10.34 -1.06 -2.52
N ASP A 43 11.14 -0.68 -3.50
CA ASP A 43 11.25 0.69 -3.98
C ASP A 43 10.30 0.91 -5.16
N HIS A 44 9.65 2.08 -5.21
CA HIS A 44 8.95 2.51 -6.42
C HIS A 44 9.96 2.78 -7.53
N ASP A 45 9.53 2.63 -8.79
CA ASP A 45 10.34 3.11 -9.91
C ASP A 45 10.51 4.64 -9.87
N ASP A 46 11.55 5.14 -10.54
CA ASP A 46 11.90 6.56 -10.50
C ASP A 46 10.77 7.47 -11.01
N ALA A 47 9.97 7.03 -11.99
CA ALA A 47 8.89 7.82 -12.55
C ALA A 47 7.72 7.95 -11.56
N THR A 48 7.33 6.85 -10.93
CA THR A 48 6.30 6.80 -9.89
C THR A 48 6.71 7.65 -8.69
N ARG A 49 7.95 7.50 -8.23
CA ARG A 49 8.52 8.29 -7.13
C ARG A 49 8.51 9.78 -7.43
N GLN A 50 8.95 10.20 -8.62
CA GLN A 50 8.93 11.61 -9.04
C GLN A 50 7.51 12.17 -9.09
N GLY A 51 6.54 11.38 -9.56
CA GLY A 51 5.13 11.74 -9.58
C GLY A 51 4.60 12.07 -8.19
N ILE A 52 4.81 11.17 -7.23
CA ILE A 52 4.38 11.34 -5.83
C ILE A 52 5.02 12.58 -5.20
N LEU A 53 6.34 12.73 -5.33
CA LEU A 53 7.05 13.89 -4.74
C LEU A 53 6.55 15.21 -5.34
N SER A 54 6.35 15.26 -6.66
CA SER A 54 5.81 16.44 -7.34
C SER A 54 4.38 16.77 -6.89
N ALA A 55 3.50 15.76 -6.79
CA ALA A 55 2.13 15.93 -6.32
C ALA A 55 2.07 16.49 -4.89
N CYS A 56 3.01 16.05 -4.04
CA CYS A 56 3.18 16.53 -2.67
C CYS A 56 3.96 17.86 -2.57
N GLY A 57 4.40 18.46 -3.69
CA GLY A 57 5.17 19.70 -3.69
C GLY A 57 6.58 19.58 -3.12
N MET A 58 7.15 18.37 -3.11
CA MET A 58 8.49 18.06 -2.60
C MET A 58 9.52 17.99 -3.73
N ALA A 59 10.74 18.44 -3.44
CA ALA A 59 11.87 18.27 -4.35
C ALA A 59 12.36 16.82 -4.38
N ASP A 60 12.73 16.34 -5.57
CA ASP A 60 13.42 15.06 -5.74
C ASP A 60 14.90 15.15 -5.34
N ALA A 61 15.14 15.31 -4.04
CA ALA A 61 16.49 15.33 -3.47
C ALA A 61 16.94 13.92 -3.06
N ALA A 62 18.25 13.74 -2.89
CA ALA A 62 18.84 12.48 -2.43
C ALA A 62 18.31 12.01 -1.05
N SER A 63 17.76 12.93 -0.24
CA SER A 63 17.14 12.64 1.06
C SER A 63 15.67 12.20 0.97
N ALA A 64 15.04 12.29 -0.21
CA ALA A 64 13.64 11.90 -0.36
C ALA A 64 13.51 10.37 -0.39
N PRO A 65 12.43 9.80 0.20
CA PRO A 65 12.25 8.36 0.31
C PRO A 65 12.23 7.68 -1.07
N ARG A 66 12.66 6.43 -1.09
CA ARG A 66 12.59 5.53 -2.26
C ARG A 66 11.65 4.36 -2.02
N ASP A 67 11.52 3.94 -0.77
CA ASP A 67 10.68 2.82 -0.41
C ASP A 67 9.21 3.17 -0.66
N GLY A 68 8.50 2.20 -1.24
CA GLY A 68 7.12 2.41 -1.66
C GLY A 68 6.20 2.72 -0.48
N VAL A 69 6.44 2.11 0.68
CA VAL A 69 5.60 2.32 1.88
C VAL A 69 5.65 3.77 2.35
N SER A 70 6.83 4.37 2.47
CA SER A 70 6.97 5.77 2.89
C SER A 70 6.41 6.74 1.85
N LEU A 71 6.61 6.45 0.56
CA LEU A 71 6.05 7.26 -0.53
C LEU A 71 4.51 7.19 -0.57
N ASN A 72 3.92 6.02 -0.40
CA ASN A 72 2.47 5.87 -0.33
C ASN A 72 1.89 6.58 0.90
N ASN A 73 2.53 6.45 2.08
CA ASN A 73 2.10 7.20 3.26
C ASN A 73 2.14 8.71 3.03
N LEU A 74 3.20 9.23 2.41
CA LEU A 74 3.32 10.65 2.08
C LEU A 74 2.16 11.13 1.20
N ASP A 75 1.88 10.40 0.12
CA ASP A 75 0.82 10.73 -0.84
C ASP A 75 -0.57 10.63 -0.19
N ASP A 76 -0.86 9.51 0.49
CA ASP A 76 -2.14 9.25 1.15
C ASP A 76 -2.48 10.33 2.19
N TRP A 77 -1.50 10.74 3.01
CA TRP A 77 -1.73 11.80 4.01
C TRP A 77 -1.96 13.16 3.37
N TYR A 78 -1.25 13.45 2.27
CA TYR A 78 -1.43 14.70 1.54
C TYR A 78 -2.80 14.74 0.84
N GLU A 79 -3.18 13.66 0.15
CA GLU A 79 -4.49 13.50 -0.49
C GLU A 79 -5.62 13.58 0.53
N PHE A 80 -5.47 12.90 1.68
CA PHE A 80 -6.44 12.96 2.76
C PHE A 80 -6.62 14.39 3.28
N HIS A 81 -5.52 15.11 3.53
CA HIS A 81 -5.58 16.53 3.91
C HIS A 81 -6.33 17.37 2.85
N GLN A 82 -6.04 17.17 1.56
CA GLN A 82 -6.76 17.92 0.52
C GLN A 82 -8.25 17.60 0.53
N ALA A 83 -8.63 16.34 0.69
CA ALA A 83 -10.03 15.92 0.60
C ALA A 83 -10.90 16.34 1.79
N VAL A 84 -10.30 16.50 2.98
CA VAL A 84 -11.06 16.76 4.22
C VAL A 84 -10.90 18.16 4.79
N LEU A 85 -9.85 18.91 4.42
CA LEU A 85 -9.56 20.23 4.97
C LEU A 85 -9.48 21.37 3.93
N LYS A 86 -9.50 21.06 2.63
CA LYS A 86 -9.58 22.06 1.55
C LYS A 86 -10.86 21.91 0.76
#